data_AF-A0A7T0Q5M2-F1
#
_entry.id   AF-A0A7T0Q5M2-F1
#
_cell.length_a   1.000
_cell.length_b   1.000
_cell.length_c   1.000
_cell.angle_alpha   90.00
_cell.angle_beta   90.00
_cell.angle_gamma   90.00
#
_symmetry.space_group_name_H-M   'P 1'
#
loop_
_entity.id
_entity.type
_entity.pdbx_description
1 polymer ?
#
loop_
_entity_poly.entity_id
_entity_poly.type
_entity_poly.pdbx_seq_one_letter_code
_entity_poly.pdbx_strand_id
1 'polypeptide(L)'
;MLDSVTPFKLARNKFYLINVYQFLSRRYGIGSFLTMHICNFSGIHYGIRMRTLVNFQFTTTFCVMYILKKIHDFFIIKSSSLDFSLKKLNNNFMDFLRKSKTIRSKKHINFLPVRGQRNRTNGKTKKKLKN
;
A
#
# COMPACT_ATOMS: atom_id res chain seq x y z
N MET A 1 12.30 -8.98 -9.75
CA MET A 1 12.58 -8.88 -8.30
C MET A 1 11.70 -7.78 -7.72
N LEU A 2 10.59 -8.15 -7.08
CA LEU A 2 9.48 -7.24 -6.68
C LEU A 2 9.88 -6.17 -5.63
N ASP A 3 11.10 -6.21 -5.10
CA ASP A 3 11.51 -5.51 -3.88
C ASP A 3 12.18 -4.14 -4.07
N SER A 4 12.39 -3.65 -5.30
CA SER A 4 13.13 -2.39 -5.53
C SER A 4 12.28 -1.12 -5.41
N VAL A 5 10.94 -1.21 -5.39
CA VAL A 5 10.08 -0.03 -5.61
C VAL A 5 9.52 0.60 -4.32
N THR A 6 9.51 -0.10 -3.18
CA THR A 6 9.09 0.53 -1.90
C THR A 6 9.73 -0.08 -0.65
N PRO A 7 10.10 0.75 0.35
CA PRO A 7 10.52 0.25 1.65
C PRO A 7 9.31 -0.39 2.36
N PHE A 8 9.42 -1.68 2.68
CA PHE A 8 8.52 -2.34 3.62
C PHE A 8 8.58 -1.60 4.97
N LYS A 9 7.43 -1.47 5.67
CA LYS A 9 7.36 -0.85 7.01
C LYS A 9 8.13 -1.59 8.11
N LEU A 10 8.75 -2.74 7.82
CA LEU A 10 9.49 -3.57 8.77
C LEU A 10 10.90 -3.84 8.25
N ALA A 11 11.84 -4.07 9.17
CA ALA A 11 13.18 -4.54 8.85
C ALA A 11 13.11 -5.76 7.91
N ARG A 12 13.92 -5.72 6.85
CA ARG A 12 13.96 -6.73 5.76
C ARG A 12 14.01 -8.17 6.28
N ASN A 13 14.56 -8.39 7.46
CA ASN A 13 14.88 -9.71 8.00
C ASN A 13 13.69 -10.50 8.57
N LYS A 14 12.41 -10.07 8.43
CA LYS A 14 11.26 -10.81 9.01
C LYS A 14 10.07 -11.05 8.05
N PHE A 15 10.23 -10.83 6.75
CA PHE A 15 9.12 -11.00 5.80
C PHE A 15 8.68 -12.46 5.62
N TYR A 16 9.55 -13.43 5.91
CA TYR A 16 9.20 -14.85 5.82
C TYR A 16 8.23 -15.30 6.94
N LEU A 17 8.14 -14.56 8.06
CA LEU A 17 7.27 -14.89 9.20
C LEU A 17 5.81 -14.46 8.99
N ILE A 18 5.55 -13.56 8.05
CA ILE A 18 4.21 -13.01 7.81
C ILE A 18 3.46 -13.82 6.77
N ASN A 19 2.13 -13.69 6.78
CA ASN A 19 1.29 -14.29 5.76
C ASN A 19 1.18 -13.40 4.51
N VAL A 20 0.70 -13.98 3.41
CA VAL A 20 0.50 -13.30 2.12
C VAL A 20 -0.39 -12.08 2.29
N TYR A 21 -1.44 -12.19 3.10
CA TYR A 21 -2.33 -11.06 3.39
C TYR A 21 -1.57 -9.87 3.95
N GLN A 22 -0.82 -10.08 5.04
CA GLN A 22 -0.01 -9.08 5.70
C GLN A 22 1.10 -8.55 4.80
N PHE A 23 1.64 -9.39 3.92
CA PHE A 23 2.68 -8.99 2.97
C PHE A 23 2.14 -8.01 1.92
N LEU A 24 1.03 -8.37 1.27
CA LEU A 24 0.41 -7.54 0.23
C LEU A 24 -0.17 -6.24 0.80
N SER A 25 -0.87 -6.32 1.94
CA SER A 25 -1.51 -5.14 2.57
C SER A 25 -0.53 -4.10 3.11
N ARG A 26 0.78 -4.41 3.14
CA ARG A 26 1.82 -3.44 3.52
C ARG A 26 2.18 -2.48 2.40
N ARG A 27 1.91 -2.83 1.15
CA ARG A 27 2.16 -1.96 0.00
C ARG A 27 1.19 -0.80 -0.03
N TYR A 28 1.69 0.36 -0.44
CA TYR A 28 0.88 1.56 -0.42
C TYR A 28 -0.13 1.51 -1.58
N GLY A 29 -1.41 1.66 -1.25
CA GLY A 29 -2.50 1.49 -2.22
C GLY A 29 -3.14 0.10 -2.22
N ILE A 30 -2.60 -0.89 -1.48
CA ILE A 30 -3.21 -2.22 -1.34
C ILE A 30 -3.85 -2.35 0.04
N GLY A 31 -5.19 -2.37 0.06
CA GLY A 31 -6.00 -2.65 1.24
C GLY A 31 -6.41 -4.12 1.35
N SER A 32 -7.26 -4.41 2.35
CA SER A 32 -7.83 -5.75 2.58
C SER A 32 -8.56 -6.30 1.35
N PHE A 33 -9.40 -5.48 0.73
CA PHE A 33 -10.18 -5.85 -0.45
C PHE A 33 -9.29 -6.26 -1.63
N LEU A 34 -8.33 -5.40 -2.01
CA LEU A 34 -7.40 -5.70 -3.11
C LEU A 34 -6.54 -6.92 -2.79
N THR A 35 -6.14 -7.09 -1.54
CA THR A 35 -5.38 -8.26 -1.10
C THR A 35 -6.17 -9.55 -1.34
N MET A 36 -7.43 -9.61 -0.90
CA MET A 36 -8.29 -10.76 -1.15
C MET A 36 -8.49 -11.00 -2.66
N HIS A 37 -8.68 -9.94 -3.44
CA HIS A 37 -8.82 -10.05 -4.89
C HIS A 37 -7.55 -10.62 -5.56
N ILE A 38 -6.36 -10.14 -5.18
CA ILE A 38 -5.09 -10.66 -5.68
C ILE A 38 -4.93 -12.14 -5.31
N CYS A 39 -5.25 -12.49 -4.06
CA CYS A 39 -5.18 -13.86 -3.57
C CYS A 39 -6.10 -14.79 -4.37
N ASN A 40 -7.37 -14.40 -4.56
CA ASN A 40 -8.35 -15.17 -5.32
C ASN A 40 -7.94 -15.31 -6.79
N PHE A 41 -7.48 -14.22 -7.42
CA PHE A 41 -7.02 -14.23 -8.81
C PHE A 41 -5.79 -15.12 -9.04
N SER A 42 -4.85 -15.08 -8.10
CA SER A 42 -3.64 -15.89 -8.14
C SER A 42 -3.85 -17.33 -7.67
N GLY A 43 -4.97 -17.65 -7.03
CA GLY A 43 -5.26 -18.99 -6.50
C GLY A 43 -4.48 -19.32 -5.23
N ILE A 44 -4.01 -18.30 -4.50
CA ILE A 44 -3.28 -18.47 -3.24
C ILE A 44 -4.16 -18.14 -2.04
N HIS A 45 -4.14 -18.99 -1.03
CA HIS A 45 -4.81 -18.68 0.23
C HIS A 45 -4.08 -17.57 0.99
N TYR A 46 -4.80 -16.52 1.38
CA TYR A 46 -4.26 -15.31 2.02
C TYR A 46 -3.53 -15.58 3.35
N GLY A 47 -3.88 -16.67 4.03
CA GLY A 47 -3.27 -17.10 5.29
C GLY A 47 -1.92 -17.83 5.15
N ILE A 48 -1.52 -18.21 3.92
CA ILE A 48 -0.24 -18.88 3.67
C ILE A 48 0.91 -17.98 4.10
N ARG A 49 1.92 -18.56 4.76
CA ARG A 49 3.14 -17.84 5.14
C ARG A 49 4.04 -17.60 3.95
N MET A 50 4.67 -16.43 3.89
CA MET A 50 5.61 -16.09 2.83
C MET A 50 6.79 -17.06 2.77
N ARG A 51 7.23 -17.61 3.91
CA ARG A 51 8.26 -18.66 3.94
C ARG A 51 7.94 -19.84 3.02
N THR A 52 6.67 -20.25 2.95
CA THR A 52 6.24 -21.36 2.09
C THR A 52 6.42 -21.03 0.62
N LEU A 53 6.24 -19.77 0.22
CA LEU A 53 6.42 -19.30 -1.15
C LEU A 53 7.87 -19.01 -1.54
N VAL A 54 8.77 -18.89 -0.56
CA VAL A 54 10.19 -18.60 -0.79
C VAL A 54 11.03 -19.88 -0.69
N ASN A 55 10.50 -20.92 -0.04
CA ASN A 55 11.21 -22.19 0.12
C ASN A 55 11.51 -22.81 -1.26
N PHE A 56 12.80 -22.98 -1.56
CA PHE A 56 13.30 -23.42 -2.86
C PHE A 56 12.67 -24.73 -3.33
N GLN A 57 12.47 -25.68 -2.39
CA GLN A 57 11.84 -26.98 -2.66
C GLN A 57 10.37 -26.87 -3.10
N PHE A 58 9.68 -25.80 -2.70
CA PHE A 58 8.28 -25.56 -3.05
C PHE A 58 8.16 -24.67 -4.30
N THR A 59 9.09 -23.73 -4.49
CA THR A 59 9.13 -22.82 -5.65
C THR A 59 9.51 -23.48 -6.97
N THR A 60 10.19 -24.63 -6.94
CA THR A 60 10.53 -25.41 -8.15
C THR A 60 9.30 -26.06 -8.77
N THR A 61 8.17 -26.11 -8.08
CA THR A 61 6.92 -26.60 -8.66
C THR A 61 6.35 -25.55 -9.63
N PHE A 62 6.01 -25.99 -10.85
CA PHE A 62 5.45 -25.15 -11.91
C PHE A 62 4.25 -24.31 -11.44
N CYS A 63 3.43 -24.88 -10.55
CA CYS A 63 2.27 -24.21 -9.96
C CYS A 63 2.64 -22.94 -9.19
N VAL A 64 3.67 -22.97 -8.35
CA VAL A 64 4.08 -21.80 -7.55
C VAL A 64 4.67 -20.71 -8.44
N MET A 65 5.45 -21.08 -9.45
CA MET A 65 5.97 -20.12 -10.43
C MET A 65 4.84 -19.39 -11.16
N TYR A 66 3.78 -20.11 -11.55
CA TYR A 66 2.61 -19.52 -12.20
C TYR A 66 1.84 -18.56 -11.29
N ILE A 67 1.65 -18.92 -10.01
CA ILE A 67 1.05 -18.05 -8.99
C ILE A 67 1.86 -16.76 -8.84
N LEU A 68 3.18 -16.88 -8.68
CA LEU A 68 4.07 -15.74 -8.53
C LEU A 68 4.08 -14.86 -9.79
N LYS A 69 4.02 -15.46 -10.98
CA LYS A 69 3.89 -14.73 -12.25
C LYS A 69 2.60 -13.93 -12.32
N LYS A 70 1.44 -14.52 -11.98
CA LYS A 70 0.16 -13.78 -11.92
C LYS A 70 0.21 -12.59 -10.98
N ILE A 71 0.80 -12.77 -9.79
CA ILE A 71 0.96 -11.68 -8.81
C ILE A 71 1.88 -10.61 -9.40
N HIS A 72 2.99 -11.00 -10.01
CA HIS A 72 3.92 -10.07 -10.65
C HIS A 72 3.27 -9.27 -11.78
N ASP A 73 2.52 -9.92 -12.67
CA ASP A 73 1.84 -9.28 -13.79
C ASP A 73 0.80 -8.26 -13.29
N PHE A 74 0.06 -8.58 -12.21
CA PHE A 74 -0.82 -7.61 -11.55
C PHE A 74 -0.06 -6.33 -11.13
N PHE A 75 1.12 -6.47 -10.53
CA PHE A 75 1.93 -5.33 -10.10
C PHE A 75 2.49 -4.53 -11.26
N ILE A 76 2.87 -5.17 -12.37
CA ILE A 76 3.30 -4.47 -13.59
C ILE A 76 2.16 -3.65 -14.16
N ILE A 77 1.00 -4.27 -14.37
CA ILE A 77 -0.18 -3.62 -14.97
C ILE A 77 -0.66 -2.45 -14.09
N LYS A 78 -0.59 -2.59 -12.77
CA LYS A 78 -1.06 -1.58 -11.80
C LYS A 78 0.04 -0.66 -11.26
N SER A 79 1.25 -0.71 -11.83
CA SER A 79 2.43 0.03 -11.34
C SER A 79 2.23 1.54 -11.19
N SER A 80 1.40 2.17 -12.03
CA SER A 80 1.06 3.60 -11.95
C SER A 80 0.14 3.95 -10.78
N SER A 81 -0.64 2.98 -10.30
CA SER A 81 -1.68 3.14 -9.27
C SER A 81 -1.26 2.66 -7.88
N LEU A 82 -0.02 2.25 -7.72
CA LEU A 82 0.50 1.67 -6.48
C LEU A 82 1.73 2.43 -5.98
N ASP A 83 2.04 2.22 -4.70
CA ASP A 83 3.37 2.43 -4.17
C ASP A 83 3.91 3.86 -4.38
N PHE A 84 5.10 4.02 -4.97
CA PHE A 84 5.72 5.33 -5.21
C PHE A 84 4.88 6.20 -6.14
N SER A 85 4.37 5.62 -7.24
CA SER A 85 3.56 6.33 -8.23
C SER A 85 2.31 6.93 -7.59
N LEU A 86 1.60 6.15 -6.76
CA LEU A 86 0.42 6.63 -6.06
C LEU A 86 0.77 7.73 -5.04
N LYS A 87 1.88 7.59 -4.31
CA LYS A 87 2.35 8.65 -3.39
C LYS A 87 2.67 9.93 -4.14
N LYS A 88 3.36 9.84 -5.28
CA LYS A 88 3.70 10.98 -6.14
C LYS A 88 2.44 11.67 -6.64
N LEU A 89 1.45 10.92 -7.13
CA LEU A 89 0.14 11.45 -7.53
C LEU A 89 -0.56 12.19 -6.39
N ASN A 90 -0.59 11.60 -5.20
CA ASN A 90 -1.19 12.22 -4.02
C ASN A 90 -0.46 13.52 -3.62
N ASN A 91 0.87 13.54 -3.66
CA ASN A 91 1.66 14.74 -3.38
C ASN A 91 1.39 15.85 -4.39
N ASN A 92 1.39 15.53 -5.69
CA ASN A 92 1.07 16.48 -6.74
C ASN A 92 -0.33 17.09 -6.56
N PHE A 93 -1.32 16.26 -6.20
CA PHE A 93 -2.67 16.73 -5.90
C PHE A 93 -2.71 17.65 -4.68
N MET A 94 -1.96 17.32 -3.62
CA MET A 94 -1.85 18.16 -2.44
C MET A 94 -1.17 19.51 -2.73
N ASP A 95 -0.19 19.54 -3.63
CA ASP A 95 0.49 20.76 -4.04
C ASP A 95 -0.39 21.63 -4.93
N PHE A 96 -1.14 21.02 -5.85
CA PHE A 96 -2.18 21.69 -6.61
C PHE A 96 -3.24 22.30 -5.68
N LEU A 97 -3.72 21.53 -4.70
CA LEU A 97 -4.69 22.01 -3.72
C LEU A 97 -4.15 23.22 -2.96
N ARG A 98 -2.89 23.19 -2.50
CA ARG A 98 -2.29 24.33 -1.78
C ARG A 98 -2.28 25.62 -2.63
N LYS A 99 -2.01 25.50 -3.93
CA LYS A 99 -2.03 26.64 -4.87
C LYS A 99 -3.43 27.18 -5.18
N SER A 100 -4.48 26.34 -5.10
CA SER A 100 -5.86 26.70 -5.47
C SER A 100 -6.56 27.77 -4.62
N LYS A 101 -5.95 28.24 -3.50
CA LYS A 101 -6.51 29.24 -2.56
C LYS A 101 -7.94 28.97 -2.02
N THR A 102 -8.45 27.75 -2.15
CA THR A 102 -9.77 27.33 -1.65
C THR A 102 -9.85 27.25 -0.11
N ILE A 103 -11.05 27.23 0.46
CA ILE A 103 -11.25 26.98 1.92
C ILE A 103 -10.59 25.66 2.33
N ARG A 104 -10.71 24.64 1.47
CA ARG A 104 -10.08 23.34 1.65
C ARG A 104 -8.56 23.45 1.71
N SER A 105 -7.95 24.26 0.85
CA SER A 105 -6.50 24.48 0.87
C SER A 105 -6.05 25.20 2.14
N LYS A 106 -6.74 26.28 2.54
CA LYS A 106 -6.48 27.02 3.79
C LYS A 106 -6.54 26.09 5.01
N LYS A 107 -7.55 25.21 5.08
CA LYS A 107 -7.66 24.20 6.15
C LYS A 107 -6.51 23.20 6.15
N HIS A 108 -6.05 22.76 4.98
CA HIS A 108 -4.89 21.88 4.87
C HIS A 108 -3.60 22.57 5.33
N ILE A 109 -3.35 23.82 4.94
CA ILE A 109 -2.19 24.61 5.34
C ILE A 109 -2.17 24.84 6.86
N ASN A 110 -3.34 25.12 7.45
CA ASN A 110 -3.47 25.36 8.90
C ASN A 110 -3.60 24.06 9.72
N PHE A 111 -3.40 22.89 9.12
CA PHE A 111 -3.51 21.58 9.78
C PHE A 111 -4.87 21.36 10.49
N LEU A 112 -5.94 21.92 9.92
CA LEU A 112 -7.31 21.80 10.41
C LEU A 112 -8.06 20.64 9.71
N PRO A 113 -9.13 20.12 10.33
CA PRO A 113 -10.01 19.16 9.68
C PRO A 113 -10.67 19.75 8.43
N VAL A 114 -10.63 18.99 7.33
CA VAL A 114 -11.00 19.49 5.99
C VAL A 114 -12.44 19.11 5.61
N ARG A 115 -12.99 18.04 6.18
CA ARG A 115 -14.29 17.48 5.79
C ARG A 115 -15.39 17.84 6.79
N GLY A 116 -15.38 19.09 7.27
CA GLY A 116 -16.44 19.62 8.15
C GLY A 116 -16.44 19.07 9.59
N GLN A 117 -15.39 18.37 10.02
CA GLN A 117 -15.35 17.87 11.41
C GLN A 117 -15.17 19.02 12.42
N ARG A 118 -15.77 18.87 13.61
CA ARG A 118 -15.64 19.81 14.73
C ARG A 118 -14.16 20.01 15.12
N ASN A 119 -13.73 21.26 15.22
CA ASN A 119 -12.34 21.66 15.46
C ASN A 119 -12.05 22.20 16.88
N ARG A 120 -13.09 22.58 17.66
CA ARG A 120 -12.97 23.14 19.01
C ARG A 120 -12.41 22.13 20.02
N THR A 121 -12.99 20.94 20.08
CA THR A 121 -12.63 19.89 21.05
C THR A 121 -11.87 18.71 20.42
N ASN A 122 -12.28 18.30 19.21
CA ASN A 122 -11.73 17.16 18.48
C ASN A 122 -10.71 17.59 17.39
N GLY A 123 -10.19 16.62 16.63
CA GLY A 123 -9.28 16.86 15.51
C GLY A 123 -7.79 16.85 15.87
N LYS A 124 -7.42 16.27 17.04
CA LYS A 124 -6.01 16.13 17.48
C LYS A 124 -5.14 15.42 16.43
N THR A 125 -5.68 14.44 15.71
CA THR A 125 -4.97 13.76 14.61
C THR A 125 -4.51 14.73 13.52
N LYS A 126 -5.38 15.66 13.08
CA LYS A 126 -5.01 16.66 12.07
C LYS A 126 -4.05 17.71 12.64
N LYS A 127 -4.29 18.17 13.87
CA LYS A 127 -3.44 19.15 14.56
C LYS A 127 -2.03 18.61 14.86
N LYS A 128 -1.88 17.29 15.05
CA LYS A 128 -0.58 16.62 15.30
C LYS A 128 0.26 16.44 14.04
N LEU A 129 -0.35 16.42 12.85
CA LEU A 129 0.35 16.26 11.57
C LEU A 129 1.09 17.52 11.11
N LYS A 130 1.42 18.45 12.02
CA LYS A 130 2.33 19.58 11.77
C LYS A 130 3.72 18.99 11.51
N ASN A 131 4.02 18.74 10.24
CA ASN A 131 5.38 18.51 9.77
C ASN A 131 5.91 19.83 9.22
#